data_AF-A0A921CQB2-F1
#
_entry.id   AF-A0A921CQB2-F1
#
_cell.length_a   1.000
_cell.length_b   1.000
_cell.length_c   1.000
_cell.angle_alpha   90.00
_cell.angle_beta   90.00
_cell.angle_gamma   90.00
#
_symmetry.space_group_name_H-M   'P 1'
#
loop_
_entity.id
_entity.type
_entity.pdbx_description
1 polymer ?
#
loop_
_entity_poly.entity_id
_entity_poly.type
_entity_poly.pdbx_seq_one_letter_code
_entity_poly.pdbx_strand_id
1 'polypeptide(L)'
;MNSERSFAVFIREYLKEAPSSVVYDIKSSSVVTDTVLELGGEPILERSGHAFIKKTFLEKNSALAGEISGHFFFRELGYDDGIYAALRMAQILAKSGEKLSDIINRIPSTLITPDIRVFCPYDKKI
;
A
#
# COMPACT_ATOMS: atom_id res chain seq x y z
N MET A 1 -1.47 12.63 -6.67
CA MET A 1 -1.01 11.28 -6.26
C MET A 1 -1.71 10.95 -4.96
N ASN A 2 -2.54 9.92 -4.92
CA ASN A 2 -3.10 9.39 -3.67
C ASN A 2 -2.19 8.24 -3.19
N SER A 3 -2.19 7.97 -1.88
CA SER A 3 -1.35 6.94 -1.24
C SER A 3 -1.51 5.57 -1.91
N GLU A 4 -2.74 5.22 -2.27
CA GLU A 4 -3.07 3.95 -2.90
C GLU A 4 -2.32 3.71 -4.23
N ARG A 5 -2.28 4.71 -5.12
CA ARG A 5 -1.55 4.55 -6.39
C ARG A 5 -0.06 4.44 -6.16
N SER A 6 0.49 5.17 -5.18
CA SER A 6 1.89 4.97 -4.78
C SER A 6 2.13 3.53 -4.31
N PHE A 7 1.19 2.99 -3.53
CA PHE A 7 1.28 1.61 -3.06
C PHE A 7 1.21 0.59 -4.21
N ALA A 8 0.30 0.77 -5.17
CA ALA A 8 0.22 -0.08 -6.34
C ALA A 8 1.51 -0.05 -7.20
N VAL A 9 2.22 1.09 -7.27
CA VAL A 9 3.56 1.14 -7.88
C VAL A 9 4.55 0.26 -7.12
N PHE A 10 4.58 0.36 -5.78
CA PHE A 10 5.45 -0.49 -4.97
C PHE A 10 5.13 -1.98 -5.13
N ILE A 11 3.84 -2.34 -5.13
CA ILE A 11 3.39 -3.72 -5.34
C ILE A 11 3.92 -4.25 -6.68
N ARG A 12 3.76 -3.48 -7.77
CA ARG A 12 4.25 -3.86 -9.09
C ARG A 12 5.77 -4.06 -9.13
N GLU A 13 6.55 -3.24 -8.43
CA GLU A 13 8.00 -3.41 -8.35
C GLU A 13 8.39 -4.65 -7.53
N TYR A 14 7.76 -4.86 -6.37
CA TYR A 14 8.16 -5.92 -5.42
C TYR A 14 7.70 -7.31 -5.82
N LEU A 15 6.60 -7.43 -6.57
CA LEU A 15 6.08 -8.72 -7.05
C LEU A 15 6.54 -9.03 -8.49
N LYS A 16 7.35 -8.16 -9.12
CA LYS A 16 7.79 -8.31 -10.51
C LYS A 16 8.52 -9.63 -10.79
N GLU A 17 9.40 -10.02 -9.87
CA GLU A 17 10.29 -11.19 -10.05
C GLU A 17 9.72 -12.46 -9.41
N ALA A 18 8.96 -12.32 -8.32
CA ALA A 18 8.38 -13.44 -7.60
C ALA A 18 7.10 -13.03 -6.87
N PRO A 19 6.01 -13.82 -6.97
CA PRO A 19 4.81 -13.60 -6.19
C PRO A 19 5.07 -13.64 -4.68
N SER A 20 4.35 -12.81 -3.93
CA SER A 20 4.40 -12.80 -2.48
C SER A 20 3.11 -12.24 -1.87
N SER A 21 2.96 -12.37 -0.56
CA SER A 21 1.84 -11.76 0.14
C SER A 21 2.05 -10.26 0.35
N VAL A 22 0.95 -9.51 0.30
CA VAL A 22 0.91 -8.07 0.52
C VAL A 22 -0.22 -7.77 1.51
N VAL A 23 0.11 -7.15 2.64
CA VAL A 23 -0.88 -6.78 3.66
C VAL A 23 -1.38 -5.37 3.40
N TYR A 24 -2.68 -5.12 3.51
CA TYR A 24 -3.23 -3.79 3.31
C TYR A 24 -4.47 -3.53 4.14
N ASP A 25 -4.72 -2.24 4.42
CA ASP A 25 -5.82 -1.85 5.30
C ASP A 25 -7.18 -1.87 4.61
N ILE A 26 -8.22 -2.15 5.40
CA ILE A 26 -9.61 -2.28 4.95
C ILE A 26 -10.19 -1.04 4.24
N LYS A 27 -9.54 0.12 4.33
CA LYS A 27 -9.96 1.35 3.64
C LYS A 27 -9.45 1.44 2.19
N SER A 28 -8.55 0.56 1.79
CA SER A 28 -8.05 0.51 0.42
C SER A 28 -9.17 0.10 -0.55
N SER A 29 -9.15 0.64 -1.77
CA SER A 29 -10.07 0.20 -2.82
C SER A 29 -9.61 -1.12 -3.44
N SER A 30 -10.42 -1.67 -4.35
CA SER A 30 -10.09 -2.93 -5.04
C SER A 30 -8.79 -2.84 -5.84
N VAL A 31 -8.33 -1.63 -6.22
CA VAL A 31 -7.08 -1.42 -6.96
C VAL A 31 -5.90 -2.14 -6.31
N VAL A 32 -5.82 -2.14 -4.98
CA VAL A 32 -4.74 -2.83 -4.25
C VAL A 32 -4.88 -4.34 -4.42
N THR A 33 -6.06 -4.89 -4.11
CA THR A 33 -6.36 -6.32 -4.25
C THR A 33 -6.10 -6.82 -5.67
N ASP A 34 -6.65 -6.11 -6.65
CA ASP A 34 -6.56 -6.43 -8.08
C ASP A 34 -5.09 -6.41 -8.55
N THR A 35 -4.32 -5.38 -8.16
CA THR A 35 -2.90 -5.28 -8.52
C THR A 35 -2.07 -6.45 -7.96
N VAL A 36 -2.37 -6.89 -6.73
CA VAL A 36 -1.66 -8.03 -6.11
C VAL A 36 -2.02 -9.33 -6.83
N LEU A 37 -3.30 -9.56 -7.12
CA LEU A 37 -3.77 -10.76 -7.82
C LEU A 37 -3.27 -10.83 -9.26
N GLU A 38 -3.24 -9.71 -9.99
CA GLU A 38 -2.68 -9.62 -11.35
C GLU A 38 -1.21 -10.09 -11.43
N LEU A 39 -0.46 -9.92 -10.35
CA LEU A 39 0.95 -10.33 -10.25
C LEU A 39 1.12 -11.71 -9.60
N GLY A 40 0.03 -12.45 -9.41
CA GLY A 40 0.01 -13.77 -8.78
C GLY A 40 0.27 -13.78 -7.28
N GLY A 41 0.27 -12.61 -6.63
CA GLY A 41 0.48 -12.47 -5.19
C GLY A 41 -0.75 -12.79 -4.35
N GLU A 42 -0.57 -12.79 -3.04
CA GLU A 42 -1.64 -13.02 -2.06
C GLU A 42 -2.04 -11.71 -1.36
N PRO A 43 -3.22 -11.14 -1.65
CA PRO A 43 -3.70 -9.95 -0.94
C PRO A 43 -4.22 -10.32 0.46
N ILE A 44 -3.62 -9.75 1.50
CA ILE A 44 -4.03 -9.97 2.90
C ILE A 44 -4.69 -8.68 3.43
N LEU A 45 -6.01 -8.72 3.57
CA LEU A 45 -6.79 -7.63 4.16
C LEU A 45 -6.62 -7.60 5.68
N GLU A 46 -6.40 -6.43 6.25
CA GLU A 46 -6.24 -6.23 7.69
C GLU A 46 -6.97 -4.96 8.17
N ARG A 47 -7.33 -4.90 9.46
CA ARG A 47 -7.92 -3.69 10.04
C ARG A 47 -6.91 -2.53 10.01
N SER A 48 -7.42 -1.32 9.76
CA SER A 48 -6.59 -0.11 9.77
C SER A 48 -5.91 0.13 11.12
N GLY A 49 -4.70 0.67 11.06
CA GLY A 49 -3.86 0.96 12.21
C GLY A 49 -2.48 0.33 12.07
N HIS A 50 -1.45 1.17 12.09
CA HIS A 50 -0.03 0.80 11.98
C HIS A 50 0.35 -0.46 12.76
N ALA A 51 -0.08 -0.58 14.02
CA ALA A 51 0.29 -1.72 14.87
C ALA A 51 -0.27 -3.06 14.35
N PHE A 52 -1.49 -3.05 13.80
CA PHE A 52 -2.13 -4.26 13.28
C PHE A 52 -1.51 -4.67 11.96
N ILE A 53 -1.34 -3.71 11.05
CA ILE A 53 -0.68 -3.93 9.76
C ILE A 53 0.74 -4.45 9.97
N LYS A 54 1.52 -3.81 10.85
CA LYS A 54 2.90 -4.23 11.17
C LYS A 54 2.95 -5.65 11.73
N LYS A 55 2.05 -5.98 12.66
CA LYS A 55 1.97 -7.32 13.26
C LYS A 55 1.74 -8.38 12.17
N THR A 56 0.71 -8.20 11.35
CA THR A 56 0.34 -9.16 10.30
C THR A 56 1.41 -9.25 9.22
N PHE A 57 2.01 -8.12 8.84
CA PHE A 57 3.15 -8.06 7.90
C PHE A 57 4.33 -8.92 8.36
N LEU A 58 4.70 -8.83 9.64
CA LEU A 58 5.79 -9.63 10.21
C LEU A 58 5.40 -11.11 10.36
N GLU A 59 4.20 -11.40 10.87
CA GLU A 59 3.70 -12.77 11.06
C GLU A 59 3.58 -13.55 9.74
N LYS A 60 3.17 -12.86 8.67
CA LYS A 60 3.02 -13.44 7.33
C LYS A 60 4.29 -13.38 6.50
N ASN A 61 5.35 -12.75 7.03
CA ASN A 61 6.59 -12.49 6.32
C ASN A 61 6.34 -11.89 4.91
N SER A 62 5.39 -10.95 4.82
CA SER A 62 4.94 -10.37 3.56
C SER A 62 6.02 -9.53 2.88
N ALA A 63 5.92 -9.35 1.56
CA ALA A 63 6.90 -8.54 0.82
C ALA A 63 6.73 -7.06 1.10
N LEU A 64 5.46 -6.65 1.22
CA LEU A 64 5.02 -5.29 1.46
C LEU A 64 3.83 -5.29 2.40
N ALA A 65 3.66 -4.17 3.09
CA ALA A 65 2.35 -3.78 3.60
C ALA A 65 2.07 -2.29 3.41
N GLY A 66 0.80 -1.90 3.41
CA GLY A 66 0.41 -0.52 3.14
C GLY A 66 -0.90 -0.10 3.79
N GLU A 67 -0.97 1.17 4.20
CA GLU A 67 -2.21 1.82 4.61
C GLU A 67 -2.55 3.00 3.71
N ILE A 68 -3.83 3.28 3.51
CA ILE A 68 -4.29 4.46 2.76
C ILE A 68 -3.76 5.78 3.32
N SER A 69 -3.37 5.82 4.60
CA SER A 69 -2.75 6.95 5.28
C SER A 69 -1.30 7.23 4.85
N GLY A 70 -0.65 6.32 4.12
CA GLY A 70 0.72 6.49 3.62
C GLY A 70 1.81 5.75 4.41
N HIS A 71 1.42 4.89 5.35
CA HIS A 71 2.36 3.99 6.01
C HIS A 71 2.65 2.80 5.10
N PHE A 72 3.89 2.70 4.59
CA PHE A 72 4.34 1.62 3.72
C PHE A 72 5.45 0.84 4.40
N PHE A 73 5.24 -0.46 4.57
CA PHE A 73 6.17 -1.38 5.20
C PHE A 73 6.89 -2.18 4.13
N PHE A 74 8.21 -2.28 4.27
CA PHE A 74 9.07 -2.95 3.31
C PHE A 74 9.78 -4.11 4.00
N ARG A 75 9.82 -5.29 3.36
CA ARG A 75 10.44 -6.49 3.95
C ARG A 75 11.89 -6.24 4.37
N GLU A 76 12.62 -5.42 3.63
CA GLU A 76 14.02 -5.09 3.93
C GLU A 76 14.20 -4.31 5.24
N LEU A 77 13.16 -3.61 5.71
CA LEU A 77 13.20 -2.82 6.94
C LEU A 77 12.54 -3.52 8.12
N GLY A 78 11.43 -4.23 7.89
CA GLY A 78 10.60 -4.80 8.98
C GLY A 78 9.70 -3.76 9.67
N TYR A 79 9.65 -2.52 9.18
CA TYR A 79 8.81 -1.43 9.65
C TYR A 79 8.50 -0.47 8.49
N ASP A 80 7.66 0.53 8.74
CA ASP A 80 7.32 1.58 7.79
C ASP A 80 8.25 2.78 7.88
N ASP A 81 8.61 3.33 6.72
CA ASP A 81 9.45 4.51 6.65
C ASP A 81 9.11 5.34 5.40
N GLY A 82 8.67 6.58 5.62
CA GLY A 82 8.29 7.49 4.54
C GLY A 82 9.48 7.99 3.72
N ILE A 83 10.66 8.15 4.33
CA ILE A 83 11.89 8.54 3.64
C ILE A 83 12.35 7.40 2.76
N TYR A 84 12.35 6.17 3.28
CA TYR A 84 12.66 4.98 2.49
C TYR A 84 11.67 4.82 1.33
N ALA A 85 10.37 4.97 1.57
CA ALA A 85 9.36 4.94 0.50
C ALA A 85 9.64 5.96 -0.60
N ALA A 86 10.00 7.20 -0.23
CA ALA A 86 10.35 8.25 -1.19
C ALA A 86 11.60 7.89 -2.00
N LEU A 87 12.65 7.37 -1.36
CA LEU A 87 13.87 6.92 -2.03
C LEU A 87 13.62 5.71 -2.94
N ARG A 88 12.78 4.76 -2.53
CA ARG A 88 12.36 3.62 -3.36
C ARG A 88 11.57 4.08 -4.58
N MET A 89 10.64 5.03 -4.42
CA MET A 89 9.93 5.62 -5.55
C MET A 89 10.91 6.34 -6.51
N ALA A 90 11.85 7.11 -5.99
CA ALA A 90 12.89 7.76 -6.79
C ALA A 90 13.76 6.73 -7.55
N GLN A 91 14.10 5.60 -6.91
CA GLN A 91 14.82 4.51 -7.55
C GLN A 91 14.01 3.86 -8.69
N ILE A 92 12.72 3.62 -8.49
CA ILE A 92 11.82 3.08 -9.53
C ILE A 92 11.79 4.03 -10.73
N LEU A 93 11.65 5.34 -10.48
CA LEU A 93 11.64 6.37 -11.53
C LEU A 93 12.98 6.45 -12.29
N ALA A 94 14.09 6.42 -11.56
CA ALA A 94 15.42 6.46 -12.16
C ALA A 94 15.69 5.23 -13.05
N LYS A 95 15.20 4.06 -12.67
CA LYS A 95 15.32 2.82 -13.46
C LYS A 95 14.41 2.79 -14.68
N SER A 96 13.19 3.32 -14.58
CA SER A 96 12.23 3.29 -15.69
C SER A 96 12.57 4.31 -16.78
N GLY A 97 13.16 5.46 -16.41
CA GLY A 97 13.37 6.58 -17.32
C GLY A 97 12.06 7.31 -17.69
N GLU A 98 10.96 6.99 -17.02
CA GLU A 98 9.63 7.53 -17.30
C GLU A 98 9.26 8.63 -16.31
N LYS A 99 8.31 9.49 -16.68
CA LYS A 99 7.74 10.44 -15.73
C LYS A 99 6.84 9.71 -14.74
N LEU A 100 6.84 10.17 -13.50
CA LEU A 100 5.96 9.63 -12.45
C LEU A 100 4.48 9.73 -12.85
N SER A 101 4.08 10.79 -13.57
CA SER A 101 2.73 10.93 -14.11
C SER A 101 2.32 9.75 -14.97
N ASP A 102 3.23 9.26 -15.80
CA ASP A 102 2.95 8.24 -16.81
C ASP A 102 2.80 6.87 -16.14
N ILE A 103 3.65 6.58 -15.15
CA ILE A 103 3.56 5.38 -14.32
C ILE A 103 2.23 5.36 -13.55
N ILE A 104 1.89 6.47 -12.87
CA ILE A 104 0.69 6.57 -12.05
C ILE A 104 -0.58 6.47 -12.90
N ASN A 105 -0.59 7.05 -14.11
CA ASN A 105 -1.76 7.04 -14.99
C ASN A 105 -2.09 5.65 -15.56
N ARG A 106 -1.17 4.67 -15.48
CA ARG A 106 -1.45 3.27 -15.80
C ARG A 106 -2.25 2.56 -14.73
N ILE A 107 -2.24 3.08 -13.50
CA ILE A 107 -2.98 2.49 -12.39
C ILE A 107 -4.42 3.02 -12.45
N PRO A 108 -5.43 2.14 -12.41
CA PRO A 108 -6.82 2.55 -12.45
C PRO A 108 -7.16 3.67 -11.47
N SER A 109 -8.03 4.58 -11.88
CA SER A 109 -8.66 5.55 -10.98
C SER A 109 -9.96 4.96 -10.49
N THR A 110 -10.11 4.78 -9.19
CA THR A 110 -11.40 4.50 -8.57
C THR A 110 -12.05 5.81 -8.11
N LEU A 111 -13.38 5.86 -8.16
CA LEU A 111 -14.15 6.93 -7.53
C LEU A 111 -14.23 6.61 -6.04
N ILE A 112 -13.55 7.40 -5.22
CA ILE A 112 -13.57 7.26 -3.76
C ILE A 112 -14.20 8.50 -3.12
N THR A 113 -14.99 8.29 -2.08
CA THR A 113 -15.40 9.38 -1.20
C THR A 113 -14.20 9.84 -0.35
N PRO A 114 -14.18 11.09 0.12
CA PRO A 114 -13.22 11.48 1.14
C PRO A 114 -13.45 10.68 2.43
N ASP A 115 -12.47 10.73 3.34
CA ASP A 115 -12.63 10.19 4.69
C ASP A 115 -13.68 11.03 5.46
N ILE A 116 -14.86 10.46 5.68
CA ILE A 116 -15.97 11.12 6.36
C ILE A 116 -15.83 10.92 7.86
N ARG A 117 -15.54 12.01 8.58
CA ARG A 117 -15.41 12.00 10.04
C ARG A 117 -16.71 12.45 10.67
N VAL A 118 -17.42 11.51 11.30
CA VAL A 118 -18.60 11.80 12.11
C VAL A 118 -18.18 12.01 13.56
N PHE A 119 -18.54 13.15 14.14
CA PHE A 119 -18.26 13.42 15.55
C PHE A 119 -19.07 12.46 16.43
N CYS A 120 -18.38 11.82 17.39
CA CYS A 120 -19.00 10.99 18.42
C CYS A 120 -18.28 11.24 19.76
N PRO A 121 -19.01 11.63 20.83
CA PRO A 121 -18.45 11.73 22.18
C PRO A 121 -17.77 10.43 22.62
N TYR A 122 -16.68 10.55 23.38
CA TYR A 122 -15.84 9.40 23.74
C TYR A 122 -16.61 8.34 24.54
N ASP A 123 -17.46 8.77 25.48
CA ASP A 123 -18.35 7.94 26.31
C ASP A 123 -19.39 7.15 25.51
N LYS A 124 -19.59 7.50 24.23
CA LYS A 124 -20.55 6.84 23.32
C LYS A 124 -19.90 6.04 22.20
N LYS A 125 -18.56 5.97 22.16
CA LYS A 125 -17.86 5.08 21.23
C LYS A 125 -17.96 3.65 21.75
N ILE A 126 -18.65 2.80 21.00
CA ILE A 126 -18.75 1.35 21.23
C ILE A 126 -17.45 0.68 20.80
#